data_AF-A0A958JEF7-F1
#
_entry.id   AF-A0A958JEF7-F1
#
_cell.length_a   1.000
_cell.length_b   1.000
_cell.length_c   1.000
_cell.angle_alpha   90.00
_cell.angle_beta   90.00
_cell.angle_gamma   90.00
#
_symmetry.space_group_name_H-M   'P 1'
#
loop_
_entity.id
_entity.type
_entity.pdbx_description
1 polymer ?
#
loop_
_entity_poly.entity_id
_entity_poly.type
_entity_poly.pdbx_seq_one_letter_code
_entity_poly.pdbx_strand_id
1 'polypeptide(L)'
;MQSRFSALYCATMFIPELLVPAGNSEKLKVAVLYGADAVYLGGQRYGLRAMSENFTHAELARGTQFASRHGVKVYVTLNAFLHDEDMEGLSE
;
A
#
# COMPACT_ATOMS: atom_id res chain seq x y z
N MET A 1 14.54 43.48 2.30
CA MET A 1 13.25 43.20 2.95
C MET A 1 12.51 42.08 2.19
N GLN A 2 13.08 40.88 2.09
CA GLN A 2 12.50 39.74 1.34
C GLN A 2 12.93 38.36 1.88
N SER A 3 13.63 38.28 3.02
CA SER A 3 14.15 36.99 3.51
C SER A 3 13.32 36.36 4.63
N ARG A 4 12.20 36.99 5.04
CA ARG A 4 11.36 36.49 6.15
C ARG A 4 10.03 35.86 5.74
N PHE A 5 9.69 35.89 4.44
CA PHE A 5 8.45 35.29 3.93
C PHE A 5 8.55 33.78 3.63
N SER A 6 9.75 33.22 3.52
CA SER A 6 9.95 31.81 3.16
C SER A 6 9.73 30.82 4.33
N ALA A 7 10.08 31.21 5.56
CA ALA A 7 10.11 30.27 6.68
C ALA A 7 8.72 29.93 7.25
N LEU A 8 7.75 30.85 7.16
CA LEU A 8 6.38 30.59 7.65
C LEU A 8 5.53 29.74 6.69
N TYR A 9 5.78 29.78 5.37
CA TYR A 9 5.02 29.00 4.39
C TYR A 9 5.40 27.51 4.37
N CYS A 10 6.56 27.17 4.94
CA CYS A 10 7.09 25.81 4.99
C CYS A 10 6.47 24.97 6.14
N ALA A 11 5.97 25.61 7.20
CA ALA A 11 5.48 24.93 8.41
C ALA A 11 4.11 24.24 8.26
N THR A 12 3.43 24.40 7.11
CA THR A 12 2.06 23.91 6.90
C THR A 12 1.85 23.26 5.53
N MET A 13 2.91 22.83 4.84
CA MET A 13 2.76 22.17 3.53
C MET A 13 2.50 20.67 3.75
N PHE A 14 1.22 20.29 3.74
CA PHE A 14 0.83 18.87 3.71
C PHE A 14 1.27 18.27 2.37
N ILE A 15 2.27 17.40 2.41
CA ILE A 15 2.67 16.60 1.26
C ILE A 15 1.81 15.32 1.28
N PRO A 16 0.98 15.09 0.25
CA PRO A 16 0.17 13.89 0.19
C PRO A 16 1.03 12.63 0.00
N GLU A 17 0.57 11.50 0.52
CA GLU A 17 1.19 10.19 0.30
C GLU A 17 0.89 9.68 -1.12
N LEU A 18 1.93 9.37 -1.90
CA LEU A 18 1.79 8.73 -3.21
C LEU A 18 1.51 7.23 -3.04
N LEU A 19 0.23 6.91 -2.98
CA LEU A 19 -0.27 5.54 -2.87
C LEU A 19 -0.48 4.90 -4.25
N VAL A 20 0.27 3.84 -4.57
CA VAL A 20 0.26 3.20 -5.90
C VAL A 20 -0.37 1.78 -5.86
N PRO A 21 -1.24 1.42 -6.83
CA PRO A 21 -1.74 0.05 -6.95
C PRO A 21 -0.64 -0.96 -7.31
N ALA A 22 -0.52 -2.02 -6.52
CA ALA A 22 0.34 -3.16 -6.81
C ALA A 22 -0.52 -4.41 -7.00
N GLY A 23 -0.88 -4.70 -8.25
CA GLY A 23 -1.72 -5.86 -8.60
C GLY A 23 -0.99 -7.19 -8.64
N ASN A 24 0.34 -7.20 -8.71
CA ASN A 24 1.18 -8.40 -8.71
C ASN A 24 2.62 -8.04 -8.26
N SER A 25 3.48 -9.05 -8.10
CA SER A 25 4.85 -8.88 -7.61
C SER A 25 5.72 -7.95 -8.48
N GLU A 26 5.51 -7.93 -9.80
CA GLU A 26 6.25 -7.06 -10.72
C GLU A 26 5.86 -5.60 -10.51
N LYS A 27 4.55 -5.31 -10.49
CA LYS A 27 4.01 -3.96 -10.27
C LYS A 27 4.41 -3.42 -8.89
N LEU A 28 4.45 -4.26 -7.86
CA LEU A 28 4.98 -3.88 -6.54
C LEU A 28 6.43 -3.40 -6.63
N LYS A 29 7.30 -4.15 -7.31
CA LYS A 29 8.71 -3.78 -7.46
C LYS A 29 8.86 -2.47 -8.22
N VAL A 30 8.12 -2.30 -9.32
CA VAL A 30 8.14 -1.08 -10.12
C VAL A 30 7.70 0.12 -9.28
N ALA A 31 6.56 0.02 -8.58
CA ALA A 31 6.06 1.12 -7.75
C ALA A 31 7.08 1.56 -6.68
N VAL A 32 7.67 0.60 -5.97
CA VAL A 32 8.67 0.85 -4.94
C VAL A 32 9.93 1.51 -5.53
N LEU A 33 10.46 1.00 -6.63
CA LEU A 33 11.70 1.51 -7.23
C LEU A 33 11.53 2.89 -7.88
N TYR A 34 10.31 3.26 -8.25
CA TYR A 34 10.01 4.52 -8.94
C TYR A 34 9.47 5.61 -8.00
N GLY A 35 9.55 5.39 -6.68
CA GLY A 35 9.31 6.44 -5.68
C GLY A 35 7.88 6.51 -5.13
N ALA A 36 7.16 5.39 -5.08
CA ALA A 36 5.93 5.32 -4.28
C ALA A 36 6.23 5.51 -2.79
N ASP A 37 5.42 6.29 -2.09
CA ASP A 37 5.47 6.38 -0.62
C ASP A 37 4.79 5.15 0.02
N ALA A 38 3.75 4.64 -0.64
CA ALA A 38 3.02 3.47 -0.22
C ALA A 38 2.45 2.69 -1.41
N VAL A 39 2.19 1.40 -1.20
CA VAL A 39 1.47 0.55 -2.17
C VAL A 39 0.24 -0.08 -1.51
N TYR A 40 -0.83 -0.26 -2.30
CA TYR A 40 -1.95 -1.10 -1.90
C TYR A 40 -2.04 -2.34 -2.78
N LEU A 41 -2.36 -3.47 -2.16
CA LEU A 41 -2.40 -4.77 -2.82
C LEU A 41 -3.41 -5.70 -2.12
N GLY A 42 -3.86 -6.73 -2.84
CA GLY A 42 -4.83 -7.70 -2.34
C GLY A 42 -4.24 -9.09 -2.21
N GLY A 43 -4.69 -9.82 -1.18
CA GLY A 43 -4.49 -11.26 -1.09
C GLY A 43 -5.50 -12.03 -1.94
N GLN A 44 -5.28 -13.33 -2.11
CA GLN A 44 -6.22 -14.20 -2.84
C GLN A 44 -7.59 -14.38 -2.13
N ARG A 45 -7.65 -14.14 -0.82
CA ARG A 45 -8.89 -14.17 -0.03
C ARG A 45 -9.46 -12.75 0.09
N TYR A 46 -10.77 -12.65 0.30
CA TYR A 46 -11.48 -11.40 0.63
C TYR A 46 -11.43 -10.30 -0.47
N GLY A 47 -11.40 -10.70 -1.74
CA GLY A 47 -11.47 -9.80 -2.89
C GLY A 47 -12.66 -10.10 -3.80
N LEU A 48 -13.59 -9.16 -3.97
CA LEU A 48 -14.74 -9.24 -4.89
C LEU A 48 -14.32 -9.18 -6.37
N ARG A 49 -13.05 -8.86 -6.66
CA ARG A 49 -12.49 -8.85 -8.01
C ARG A 49 -11.75 -10.16 -8.28
N ALA A 50 -12.50 -11.16 -8.71
CA ALA A 50 -12.04 -12.53 -8.99
C ALA A 50 -11.04 -12.70 -10.16
N MET A 51 -10.69 -11.62 -10.87
CA MET A 51 -9.81 -11.63 -12.06
C MET A 51 -8.48 -10.89 -11.85
N SER A 52 -8.12 -10.57 -10.61
CA SER A 52 -6.86 -9.93 -10.26
C SER A 52 -5.81 -10.99 -9.95
N GLU A 53 -4.57 -10.81 -10.42
CA GLU A 53 -3.37 -11.60 -10.08
C GLU A 53 -2.95 -11.37 -8.61
N ASN A 54 -3.88 -11.59 -7.66
CA ASN A 54 -3.69 -11.29 -6.26
C ASN A 54 -2.57 -12.12 -5.65
N PHE A 55 -1.95 -11.57 -4.61
CA PHE A 55 -0.80 -12.17 -3.95
C PHE A 55 -1.23 -13.38 -3.12
N THR A 56 -0.48 -14.48 -3.24
CA THR A 56 -0.49 -15.55 -2.25
C THR A 56 0.03 -15.02 -0.91
N HIS A 57 -0.25 -15.71 0.20
CA HIS A 57 0.28 -15.33 1.52
C HIS A 57 1.81 -15.24 1.54
N ALA A 58 2.49 -16.16 0.84
CA ALA A 58 3.95 -16.14 0.73
C ALA A 58 4.47 -14.95 -0.11
N GLU A 59 3.74 -14.55 -1.15
CA GLU A 59 4.08 -13.37 -1.94
C GLU A 59 3.80 -12.07 -1.17
N LEU A 60 2.74 -12.01 -0.37
CA LEU A 60 2.48 -10.90 0.56
C LEU A 60 3.68 -10.72 1.50
N ALA A 61 4.11 -11.79 2.18
CA ALA A 61 5.25 -11.73 3.08
C ALA A 61 6.54 -11.23 2.39
N ARG A 62 6.84 -11.77 1.19
CA ARG A 62 8.00 -11.33 0.39
C ARG A 62 7.88 -9.90 -0.10
N GLY A 63 6.70 -9.50 -0.57
CA GLY A 63 6.40 -8.16 -1.07
C GLY A 63 6.50 -7.11 0.02
N THR A 64 5.92 -7.37 1.20
CA THR A 64 6.01 -6.50 2.38
C THR A 64 7.45 -6.37 2.85
N GLN A 65 8.21 -7.46 2.90
CA GLN A 65 9.63 -7.39 3.25
C GLN A 65 10.43 -6.55 2.23
N PHE A 66 10.13 -6.70 0.93
CA PHE A 66 10.78 -5.89 -0.11
C PHE A 66 10.46 -4.41 0.02
N ALA A 67 9.19 -4.03 0.17
CA ALA A 67 8.75 -2.65 0.33
C ALA A 67 9.33 -2.01 1.61
N SER A 68 9.28 -2.73 2.73
CA SER A 68 9.84 -2.28 4.01
C SER A 68 11.35 -1.98 3.92
N ARG A 69 12.13 -2.79 3.21
CA ARG A 69 13.55 -2.52 2.95
C ARG A 69 13.82 -1.23 2.17
N HIS A 70 12.83 -0.71 1.44
CA HIS A 70 12.91 0.53 0.66
C HIS A 70 12.17 1.70 1.34
N GLY A 71 11.67 1.53 2.57
CA GLY A 71 10.92 2.58 3.28
C GLY A 71 9.51 2.82 2.73
N VAL A 72 8.96 1.90 1.93
CA VAL A 72 7.62 2.01 1.34
C VAL A 72 6.61 1.26 2.18
N LYS A 73 5.48 1.89 2.50
CA LYS A 73 4.39 1.27 3.27
C LYS A 73 3.58 0.31 2.40
N VAL A 74 3.02 -0.73 3.02
CA VAL A 74 2.12 -1.68 2.34
C VAL A 74 0.77 -1.69 3.04
N TYR A 75 -0.28 -1.42 2.27
CA TYR A 75 -1.66 -1.57 2.70
C TYR A 75 -2.28 -2.80 2.04
N VAL A 76 -2.70 -3.77 2.86
CA VAL A 76 -3.41 -4.95 2.36
C VAL A 76 -4.90 -4.62 2.32
N THR A 77 -5.48 -4.60 1.14
CA THR A 77 -6.88 -4.25 0.94
C THR A 77 -7.75 -5.48 1.13
N LEU A 78 -8.77 -5.36 1.98
CA LEU A 78 -9.91 -6.26 2.03
C LEU A 78 -11.04 -5.59 1.25
N ASN A 79 -11.42 -6.18 0.12
CA ASN A 79 -12.54 -5.70 -0.68
C ASN A 79 -13.55 -6.84 -0.73
N ALA A 80 -14.26 -7.04 0.37
CA ALA A 80 -15.22 -8.13 0.57
C ALA A 80 -16.53 -7.59 1.19
N PHE A 81 -17.64 -8.22 0.84
CA PHE A 81 -18.85 -8.18 1.66
C PHE A 81 -18.69 -9.28 2.73
N LEU A 82 -18.16 -8.90 3.88
CA LEU A 82 -17.91 -9.84 4.98
C LEU A 82 -19.24 -10.23 5.63
N HIS A 83 -19.45 -11.53 5.78
CA HIS A 83 -20.47 -12.11 6.65
C HIS A 83 -19.81 -12.56 7.96
N ASP A 84 -20.60 -12.87 8.99
CA ASP A 84 -20.07 -13.29 10.29
C ASP A 84 -19.13 -14.50 10.20
N GLU A 85 -19.40 -15.40 9.26
CA GLU A 85 -18.57 -16.58 8.96
C GLU A 85 -17.19 -16.23 8.36
N ASP A 86 -17.08 -15.10 7.65
CA ASP A 86 -15.84 -14.64 7.03
C ASP A 86 -14.85 -14.03 8.05
N MET A 87 -15.33 -13.73 9.26
CA MET A 87 -14.53 -13.22 10.37
C MET A 87 -13.62 -14.30 10.97
N GLU A 88 -13.93 -15.57 10.71
CA GLU A 88 -13.13 -16.70 11.19
C GLU A 88 -11.74 -16.69 10.52
N GLY A 89 -10.70 -16.40 11.32
CA GLY A 89 -9.32 -16.25 10.86
C GLY A 89 -8.85 -14.81 10.66
N LEU A 90 -9.70 -13.81 10.89
CA LEU A 90 -9.32 -12.40 11.07
C LEU A 90 -9.20 -12.13 12.57
N SER A 91 -8.07 -12.50 13.18
CA SER A 91 -7.78 -12.10 14.56
C SER A 91 -7.41 -10.61 14.62
N GLU A 92 -7.77 -9.93 15.72
CA GLU A 92 -7.37 -8.54 16.01
C GLU A 92 -5.85 -8.31 15.97
#